data_AF-A0A3D3BV45-F1
#
_entry.id   AF-A0A3D3BV45-F1
#
_cell.length_a   1.000
_cell.length_b   1.000
_cell.length_c   1.000
_cell.angle_alpha   90.00
_cell.angle_beta   90.00
_cell.angle_gamma   90.00
#
_symmetry.space_group_name_H-M   'P 1'
#
loop_
_entity.id
_entity.type
_entity.pdbx_description
1 polymer ?
#
loop_
_entity_poly.entity_id
_entity_poly.type
_entity_poly.pdbx_seq_one_letter_code
_entity_poly.pdbx_strand_id
1 'polypeptide(L)'
;GAFKASLMSYMRSELGVDWSRQYLNPADPGLSSNWRWRRVPDGSSWEPAYVNTAHDLSTALRINPALKVLVASGYFDMVTPFFDAEYTLNRHGIRAEQVEYEYYQGGHMMYVNEPSRLELLQDTRRFIQAQSPSR
;
A
#
# COMPACT_ATOMS: atom_id res chain seq x y z
N GLY A 1 -2.88 13.88 -15.47
CA GLY A 1 -3.87 14.45 -14.55
C GLY A 1 -3.21 15.47 -13.63
N ALA A 2 -4.01 16.39 -13.07
CA ALA A 2 -3.52 17.53 -12.27
C ALA A 2 -2.61 17.09 -11.10
N PHE A 3 -2.97 16.04 -10.35
CA PHE A 3 -2.15 15.52 -9.26
C PHE A 3 -0.72 15.16 -9.68
N LYS A 4 -0.57 14.42 -10.79
CA LYS A 4 0.76 14.06 -11.35
C LYS A 4 1.55 15.32 -11.71
N ALA A 5 0.92 16.30 -12.35
CA ALA A 5 1.59 17.53 -12.74
C ALA A 5 2.09 18.31 -11.51
N SER A 6 1.25 18.47 -10.49
CA SER A 6 1.61 19.13 -9.23
C SER A 6 2.74 18.40 -8.50
N LEU A 7 2.68 17.06 -8.41
CA LEU A 7 3.75 16.25 -7.82
C LEU A 7 5.08 16.44 -8.55
N MET A 8 5.07 16.37 -9.89
CA MET A 8 6.28 16.53 -10.69
C MET A 8 6.85 17.95 -10.60
N SER A 9 5.99 18.97 -10.48
CA SER A 9 6.42 20.35 -10.22
C SER A 9 7.11 20.45 -8.86
N TYR A 10 6.46 19.96 -7.80
CA TYR A 10 6.99 19.98 -6.43
C TYR A 10 8.35 19.27 -6.32
N MET A 11 8.48 18.09 -6.93
CA MET A 11 9.74 17.34 -6.95
C MET A 11 10.88 18.14 -7.58
N ARG A 12 10.64 18.87 -8.66
CA ARG A 12 11.67 19.64 -9.36
C ARG A 12 11.96 20.99 -8.70
N SER A 13 10.92 21.73 -8.29
CA SER A 13 11.07 23.10 -7.77
C SER A 13 11.46 23.14 -6.30
N GLU A 14 10.85 22.30 -5.46
CA GLU A 14 11.02 22.36 -4.01
C GLU A 14 12.04 21.35 -3.50
N LEU A 15 11.97 20.10 -3.99
CA LEU A 15 12.87 19.03 -3.53
C LEU A 15 14.19 18.97 -4.30
N GLY A 16 14.32 19.71 -5.40
CA GLY A 16 15.53 19.74 -6.24
C GLY A 16 15.87 18.39 -6.87
N VAL A 17 14.88 17.52 -7.09
CA VAL A 17 15.10 16.21 -7.71
C VAL A 17 15.38 16.40 -9.20
N ASP A 18 16.67 16.36 -9.56
CA ASP A 18 17.12 16.39 -10.95
C ASP A 18 17.31 14.98 -11.49
N TRP A 19 16.35 14.54 -12.30
CA TRP A 19 16.37 13.24 -12.96
C TRP A 19 15.86 13.35 -14.40
N SER A 20 16.53 12.60 -15.29
CA SER A 20 16.19 12.49 -16.71
C SER A 20 15.16 11.39 -17.01
N ARG A 21 14.75 10.62 -15.99
CA ARG A 21 13.83 9.49 -16.15
C ARG A 21 12.39 9.97 -16.32
N GLN A 22 11.65 9.33 -17.20
CA GLN A 22 10.22 9.57 -17.37
C GLN A 22 9.44 8.98 -16.17
N TYR A 23 8.57 9.78 -15.57
CA TYR A 23 7.63 9.27 -14.56
C TYR A 23 6.43 8.61 -15.26
N LEU A 24 6.31 7.29 -15.11
CA LEU A 24 5.18 6.50 -15.57
C LEU A 24 4.15 6.37 -14.44
N ASN A 25 2.88 6.66 -14.73
CA ASN A 25 1.82 6.37 -13.77
C ASN A 25 1.54 4.86 -13.74
N PRO A 26 1.00 4.31 -12.65
CA PRO A 26 0.69 2.87 -12.56
C PRO A 26 -0.23 2.32 -13.66
N ALA A 27 -1.05 3.19 -14.27
CA ALA A 27 -1.93 2.84 -15.39
C ALA A 27 -1.30 3.04 -16.79
N ASP A 28 -0.02 3.39 -16.88
CA ASP A 28 0.71 3.46 -18.15
C ASP A 28 0.70 2.07 -18.83
N PRO A 29 0.32 1.94 -20.12
CA PRO A 29 0.21 0.64 -20.78
C PRO A 29 1.53 -0.15 -20.86
N GLY A 30 2.65 0.56 -21.01
CA GLY A 30 3.98 -0.04 -21.04
C GLY A 30 4.39 -0.55 -19.67
N LEU A 31 4.00 0.12 -18.59
CA LEU A 31 4.22 -0.37 -17.23
C LEU A 31 3.23 -1.48 -16.85
N SER A 32 1.95 -1.29 -17.15
CA SER A 32 0.87 -2.14 -16.63
C SER A 32 0.88 -3.56 -17.23
N SER A 33 1.30 -3.69 -18.48
CA SER A 33 1.48 -4.98 -19.16
C SER A 33 2.62 -5.81 -18.57
N ASN A 34 3.55 -5.20 -17.85
CA ASN A 34 4.68 -5.87 -17.20
C ASN A 34 4.34 -6.41 -15.80
N TRP A 35 3.15 -6.14 -15.25
CA TRP A 35 2.74 -6.73 -13.98
C TRP A 35 2.52 -8.24 -14.11
N ARG A 36 3.16 -9.01 -13.22
CA ARG A 36 2.98 -10.47 -13.15
C ARG A 36 1.72 -10.82 -12.35
N TRP A 37 0.58 -10.92 -13.04
CA TRP A 37 -0.69 -11.36 -12.45
C TRP A 37 -0.78 -12.88 -12.25
N ARG A 38 0.06 -13.62 -12.96
CA ARG A 38 0.16 -15.08 -12.87
C ARG A 38 0.81 -15.49 -11.55
N ARG A 39 0.11 -16.33 -10.79
CA ARG A 39 0.53 -16.82 -9.47
C ARG A 39 1.11 -18.24 -9.48
N VAL A 40 1.22 -18.86 -10.65
CA VAL A 40 1.77 -20.21 -10.85
C VAL A 40 3.12 -20.16 -11.59
N PRO A 41 3.97 -21.20 -11.49
CA PRO A 41 5.22 -21.29 -12.26
C PRO A 41 4.98 -21.16 -13.76
N ASP A 42 5.96 -20.68 -14.51
CA ASP A 42 5.85 -20.57 -15.96
C ASP A 42 5.75 -21.96 -16.60
N GLY A 43 4.97 -22.10 -17.68
CA GLY A 43 4.67 -23.39 -18.32
C GLY A 43 3.47 -24.16 -17.75
N SER A 44 2.95 -23.80 -16.58
CA SER A 44 1.66 -24.30 -16.08
C SER A 44 0.45 -23.74 -16.86
N SER A 45 -0.71 -24.40 -16.80
CA SER A 45 -1.97 -23.76 -17.22
C SER A 45 -2.35 -22.65 -16.25
N TRP A 46 -2.90 -21.54 -16.76
CA TRP A 46 -3.36 -20.42 -15.94
C TRP A 46 -4.48 -19.66 -16.66
N GLU A 47 -5.58 -19.43 -15.94
CA GLU A 47 -6.67 -18.56 -16.36
C GLU A 47 -6.60 -17.23 -15.59
N PRO A 48 -6.76 -16.07 -16.25
CA PRO A 48 -6.80 -14.79 -15.56
C PRO A 48 -7.93 -14.72 -14.54
N ALA A 49 -7.57 -14.41 -13.30
CA ALA A 49 -8.50 -14.19 -12.20
C ALA A 49 -8.00 -13.05 -11.31
N TYR A 50 -8.87 -12.55 -10.42
CA TYR A 50 -8.44 -11.63 -9.38
C TYR A 50 -7.32 -12.27 -8.56
N VAL A 51 -6.21 -11.54 -8.41
CA VAL A 51 -5.04 -12.03 -7.72
C VAL A 51 -5.24 -11.88 -6.21
N ASN A 52 -5.13 -13.00 -5.48
CA ASN A 52 -5.12 -13.00 -4.02
C ASN A 52 -3.69 -13.28 -3.51
N THR A 53 -3.12 -12.32 -2.78
CA THR A 53 -1.78 -12.41 -2.18
C THR A 53 -1.81 -12.57 -0.66
N ALA A 54 -2.99 -12.74 -0.05
CA ALA A 54 -3.13 -12.86 1.41
C ALA A 54 -2.36 -14.06 1.96
N HIS A 55 -2.31 -15.17 1.21
CA HIS A 55 -1.54 -16.35 1.62
C HIS A 55 -0.02 -16.12 1.63
N ASP A 56 0.49 -15.30 0.70
CA ASP A 56 1.92 -14.96 0.70
C ASP A 56 2.27 -14.08 1.87
N LEU A 57 1.44 -13.07 2.14
CA LEU A 57 1.62 -12.19 3.28
C LEU A 57 1.60 -12.99 4.57
N SER A 58 0.64 -13.91 4.70
CA SER A 58 0.55 -14.84 5.82
C SER A 58 1.82 -15.70 5.97
N THR A 59 2.38 -16.19 4.87
CA THR A 59 3.64 -16.93 4.88
C THR A 59 4.82 -16.05 5.29
N ALA A 60 4.92 -14.84 4.78
CA ALA A 60 5.97 -13.89 5.15
C ALA A 60 5.91 -13.52 6.64
N LEU A 61 4.71 -13.29 7.18
CA LEU A 61 4.48 -12.99 8.60
C LEU A 61 4.78 -14.17 9.53
N ARG A 62 4.61 -15.41 9.06
CA ARG A 62 5.05 -16.61 9.79
C ARG A 62 6.57 -16.80 9.77
N ILE A 63 7.20 -16.56 8.63
CA ILE A 63 8.67 -16.67 8.48
C ILE A 63 9.37 -15.63 9.35
N ASN A 64 8.82 -14.41 9.44
CA ASN A 64 9.34 -13.35 10.28
C ASN A 64 8.29 -12.89 11.31
N PRO A 65 8.27 -13.49 12.51
CA PRO A 65 7.35 -13.09 13.57
C PRO A 65 7.52 -11.63 14.06
N ALA A 66 8.67 -11.01 13.79
CA ALA A 66 8.92 -9.60 14.10
C ALA A 66 8.36 -8.65 13.03
N LEU A 67 7.98 -9.16 11.85
CA LEU A 67 7.33 -8.35 10.82
C LEU A 67 5.93 -7.93 11.29
N LYS A 68 5.64 -6.64 11.18
CA LYS A 68 4.35 -6.00 11.46
C LYS A 68 3.84 -5.28 10.23
N VAL A 69 2.52 -5.11 10.14
CA VAL A 69 1.83 -4.46 9.01
C VAL A 69 0.96 -3.35 9.55
N LEU A 70 1.06 -2.16 8.96
CA LEU A 70 0.11 -1.07 9.16
C LEU A 70 -0.81 -0.97 7.93
N VAL A 71 -2.11 -0.96 8.15
CA VAL A 71 -3.15 -0.82 7.12
C VAL A 71 -3.86 0.51 7.32
N ALA A 72 -3.52 1.48 6.48
CA ALA A 72 -4.11 2.82 6.50
C ALA A 72 -5.23 2.93 5.45
N SER A 73 -6.47 3.17 5.89
CA SER A 73 -7.64 3.20 5.00
C SER A 73 -8.45 4.48 5.13
N GLY A 74 -9.05 4.95 4.03
CA GLY A 74 -10.03 6.03 4.05
C GLY A 74 -11.45 5.51 4.32
N TYR A 75 -12.22 6.18 5.17
CA TYR A 75 -13.61 5.79 5.47
C TYR A 75 -14.53 5.75 4.23
N PHE A 76 -14.23 6.57 3.22
CA PHE A 76 -15.04 6.74 2.01
C PHE A 76 -14.36 6.12 0.77
N ASP A 77 -13.38 5.24 0.96
CA ASP A 77 -12.72 4.55 -0.13
C ASP A 77 -13.63 3.44 -0.70
N MET A 78 -14.06 3.62 -1.95
CA MET A 78 -14.84 2.62 -2.69
C MET A 78 -13.98 1.81 -3.69
N VAL A 79 -12.70 2.15 -3.85
CA VAL A 79 -11.76 1.40 -4.70
C VAL A 79 -11.18 0.23 -3.90
N THR A 80 -10.81 0.49 -2.65
CA THR A 80 -10.32 -0.52 -1.70
C THR A 80 -11.00 -0.33 -0.34
N PRO A 81 -12.26 -0.80 -0.17
CA PRO A 81 -13.02 -0.58 1.06
C PRO A 81 -12.32 -1.16 2.29
N PHE A 82 -12.27 -0.38 3.37
CA PHE A 82 -11.56 -0.77 4.59
C PHE A 82 -12.04 -2.11 5.18
N PHE A 83 -13.34 -2.39 5.10
CA PHE A 83 -13.92 -3.63 5.61
C PHE A 83 -13.49 -4.86 4.81
N ASP A 84 -13.24 -4.72 3.50
CA ASP A 84 -12.73 -5.81 2.68
C ASP A 84 -11.26 -6.13 3.02
N ALA A 85 -10.48 -5.08 3.31
CA ALA A 85 -9.12 -5.22 3.81
C ALA A 85 -9.09 -5.93 5.18
N GLU A 86 -9.93 -5.50 6.14
CA GLU A 86 -10.07 -6.17 7.43
C GLU A 86 -10.50 -7.63 7.26
N TYR A 87 -11.50 -7.90 6.42
CA TYR A 87 -12.02 -9.25 6.20
C TYR A 87 -10.95 -10.18 5.64
N THR A 88 -10.15 -9.68 4.70
CA THR A 88 -9.04 -10.42 4.10
C THR A 88 -7.93 -10.68 5.13
N LEU A 89 -7.52 -9.66 5.87
CA LEU A 89 -6.35 -9.71 6.75
C LEU A 89 -6.62 -10.35 8.12
N ASN A 90 -7.88 -10.42 8.56
CA ASN A 90 -8.28 -11.22 9.72
C ASN A 90 -8.54 -12.70 9.38
N ARG A 91 -8.23 -13.11 8.15
CA ARG A 91 -8.36 -14.49 7.66
C ARG A 91 -7.02 -15.01 7.16
N HIS A 92 -7.05 -16.18 6.52
CA HIS A 92 -5.88 -16.78 5.86
C HIS A 92 -4.69 -17.09 6.79
N GLY A 93 -4.93 -17.22 8.11
CA GLY A 93 -3.90 -17.56 9.09
C GLY A 93 -2.92 -16.41 9.39
N ILE A 94 -3.33 -15.16 9.15
CA ILE A 94 -2.62 -13.97 9.61
C ILE A 94 -2.99 -13.73 11.08
N ARG A 95 -1.98 -13.51 11.92
CA ARG A 95 -2.15 -13.22 13.36
C ARG A 95 -2.55 -11.76 13.54
N ALA A 96 -3.67 -11.52 14.22
CA ALA A 96 -4.22 -10.17 14.39
C ALA A 96 -3.22 -9.22 15.06
N GLU A 97 -2.40 -9.70 15.99
CA GLU A 97 -1.36 -8.93 16.69
C GLU A 97 -0.18 -8.50 15.79
N GLN A 98 -0.13 -8.94 14.53
CA GLN A 98 0.85 -8.48 13.54
C GLN A 98 0.31 -7.40 12.62
N VAL A 99 -0.98 -7.04 12.73
CA VAL A 99 -1.64 -6.06 11.86
C VAL A 99 -2.24 -4.95 12.72
N GLU A 100 -1.85 -3.71 12.42
CA GLU A 100 -2.44 -2.50 12.99
C GLU A 100 -3.28 -1.81 11.90
N TYR A 101 -4.48 -1.37 12.25
CA TYR A 101 -5.39 -0.70 11.32
C TYR A 101 -5.61 0.74 11.76
N GLU A 102 -5.55 1.66 10.81
CA GLU A 102 -5.83 3.08 11.03
C GLU A 102 -6.81 3.60 9.97
N TYR A 103 -7.73 4.45 10.40
CA TYR A 103 -8.86 4.91 9.59
C TYR A 103 -8.95 6.43 9.53
N TYR A 104 -9.01 6.95 8.32
CA TYR A 104 -8.87 8.38 8.06
C TYR A 104 -10.11 8.95 7.37
N GLN A 105 -10.41 10.22 7.68
CA GLN A 105 -11.44 10.98 6.97
C GLN A 105 -11.00 11.28 5.52
N GLY A 106 -11.51 10.47 4.58
CA GLY A 106 -11.20 10.62 3.17
C GLY A 106 -11.59 9.40 2.34
N GLY A 107 -11.46 9.52 1.02
CA GLY A 107 -11.60 8.39 0.09
C GLY A 107 -10.28 7.64 -0.10
N HIS A 108 -10.09 7.05 -1.28
CA HIS A 108 -8.88 6.29 -1.65
C HIS A 108 -7.56 7.03 -1.42
N MET A 109 -7.57 8.33 -1.69
CA MET A 109 -6.42 9.21 -1.53
C MET A 109 -6.60 10.06 -0.27
N MET A 110 -6.85 9.43 0.89
CA MET A 110 -7.20 10.08 2.15
C MET A 110 -6.21 11.19 2.57
N TYR A 111 -4.93 11.04 2.21
CA TYR A 111 -3.88 12.03 2.47
C TYR A 111 -3.98 13.33 1.65
N VAL A 112 -4.90 13.43 0.70
CA VAL A 112 -5.21 14.72 0.06
C VAL A 112 -5.94 15.64 1.04
N ASN A 113 -6.73 15.08 1.96
CA ASN A 113 -7.30 15.81 3.08
C ASN A 113 -6.19 16.12 4.11
N GLU A 114 -5.96 17.39 4.41
CA GLU A 114 -4.82 17.82 5.24
C GLU A 114 -4.84 17.26 6.67
N PRO A 115 -5.96 17.34 7.44
CA PRO A 115 -6.03 16.73 8.76
C PRO A 115 -5.64 15.24 8.73
N SER A 116 -6.22 14.47 7.81
CA SER A 116 -5.92 13.04 7.67
C SER A 116 -4.49 12.76 7.22
N ARG A 117 -3.87 13.65 6.43
CA ARG A 117 -2.45 13.55 6.08
C ARG A 117 -1.56 13.71 7.31
N LEU A 118 -1.89 14.65 8.20
CA LEU A 118 -1.13 14.89 9.43
C LEU A 118 -1.28 13.72 10.41
N GLU A 119 -2.50 13.20 10.57
CA GLU A 119 -2.77 11.98 11.36
C GLU A 119 -1.97 10.79 10.81
N LEU A 120 -2.09 10.50 9.51
CA LEU A 120 -1.35 9.41 8.85
C LEU A 120 0.17 9.52 9.07
N LEU A 121 0.72 10.73 9.00
CA LEU A 121 2.14 10.96 9.27
C LEU A 121 2.51 10.63 10.72
N GLN A 122 1.68 11.02 11.69
CA GLN A 122 1.91 10.74 13.10
C GLN A 122 1.81 9.24 13.40
N ASP A 123 0.80 8.56 12.86
CA ASP A 123 0.60 7.13 13.08
C ASP A 123 1.70 6.30 12.42
N THR A 124 2.11 6.66 11.20
CA THR A 124 3.25 6.01 10.54
C THR A 124 4.52 6.13 11.38
N ARG A 125 4.79 7.32 11.96
CA ARG A 125 5.95 7.50 12.85
C ARG A 125 5.84 6.65 14.11
N ARG A 126 4.66 6.64 14.73
CA ARG A 126 4.38 5.85 15.93
C ARG A 126 4.58 4.36 15.68
N PHE A 127 4.04 3.86 14.57
CA PHE A 127 4.19 2.48 14.13
C PHE A 127 5.66 2.10 13.97
N ILE A 128 6.45 2.90 13.25
CA ILE A 128 7.89 2.65 13.04
C ILE A 128 8.67 2.68 14.36
N GLN A 129 8.38 3.65 15.22
CA GLN A 129 9.06 3.81 16.51
C GLN A 129 8.77 2.64 17.46
N ALA A 130 7.52 2.17 17.50
CA ALA A 130 7.12 1.03 18.32
C ALA A 130 7.82 -0.29 17.91
N GLN A 131 8.28 -0.40 16.65
CA GLN A 131 8.99 -1.59 16.16
C GLN A 131 10.52 -1.45 16.23
N SER A 132 11.02 -0.25 16.54
CA SER A 132 12.45 -0.01 16.71
C SER A 132 12.83 -0.32 18.16
N PRO A 133 13.85 -1.14 18.42
CA PRO A 133 14.33 -1.34 19.78
C PRO A 133 14.72 0.00 20.41
N SER A 134 14.35 0.21 21.67
CA SER A 134 14.94 1.27 22.49
C SER A 134 16.47 1.10 22.44
N ARG A 135 17.18 2.13 21.96
CA ARG A 135 18.64 2.18 22.07
C ARG A 135 19.07 2.39 23.51
#